data_AF-A0A1I1SBW3-F1
#
_entry.id   AF-A0A1I1SBW3-F1
#
_cell.length_a   1.000
_cell.length_b   1.000
_cell.length_c   1.000
_cell.angle_alpha   90.00
_cell.angle_beta   90.00
_cell.angle_gamma   90.00
#
_symmetry.space_group_name_H-M   'P 1'
#
loop_
_entity.id
_entity.type
_entity.pdbx_description
1 polymer ?
#
loop_
_entity_poly.entity_id
_entity_poly.type
_entity_poly.pdbx_seq_one_letter_code
_entity_poly.pdbx_strand_id
1 'polypeptide(L)'
;MFVVSTLINWYQGSQLVDYPEEWKYTAKFTKWLYNREKIYNSHDISQLDFFVYTAKFYPVYSAIMVISFLHFILVTIYSIWRIRKARYDVSLPLSDKKK
;
A
#
# COMPACT_ATOMS: atom_id res chain seq x y z
N MET A 1 2.13 11.06 9.38
CA MET A 1 1.28 9.93 9.83
C MET A 1 1.55 8.67 9.03
N PHE A 2 1.26 8.64 7.71
CA PHE A 2 1.46 7.44 6.88
C PHE A 2 2.84 6.78 7.03
N VAL A 3 3.94 7.50 6.80
CA VAL A 3 5.31 6.94 6.86
C VAL A 3 5.64 6.35 8.23
N VAL A 4 5.31 7.06 9.32
CA VAL A 4 5.57 6.58 10.69
C VAL A 4 4.74 5.34 11.01
N SER A 5 3.46 5.33 10.64
CA SER A 5 2.61 4.15 10.79
C SER A 5 3.13 2.97 9.97
N THR A 6 3.60 3.20 8.74
CA THR A 6 4.22 2.15 7.91
C THR A 6 5.47 1.58 8.56
N LEU A 7 6.36 2.41 9.12
CA LEU A 7 7.57 1.94 9.81
C LEU A 7 7.23 1.11 11.05
N ILE A 8 6.27 1.54 11.86
CA ILE A 8 5.80 0.80 13.03
C ILE A 8 5.18 -0.53 12.60
N ASN A 9 4.34 -0.52 11.56
CA ASN A 9 3.66 -1.71 11.07
C ASN A 9 4.64 -2.70 10.42
N TRP A 10 5.71 -2.19 9.81
CA TRP A 10 6.77 -2.99 9.25
C TRP A 10 7.65 -3.61 10.34
N TYR A 11 8.00 -2.85 11.38
CA TYR A 11 8.75 -3.36 12.53
C TYR A 11 7.95 -4.42 13.32
N GLN A 12 6.67 -4.18 13.60
CA GLN A 12 5.83 -5.19 14.24
C GLN A 12 5.58 -6.39 13.31
N GLY A 13 5.46 -6.13 12.01
CA GLY A 13 5.26 -7.17 11.00
C GLY A 13 6.47 -8.09 10.81
N SER A 14 7.70 -7.59 11.04
CA SER A 14 8.92 -8.38 10.88
C SER A 14 9.03 -9.50 11.90
N GLN A 15 8.30 -9.42 13.02
CA GLN A 15 8.19 -10.53 13.98
C GLN A 15 7.65 -11.81 13.32
N LEU A 16 6.96 -11.71 12.18
CA LEU A 16 6.57 -12.87 11.38
C LEU A 16 7.75 -13.81 11.05
N VAL A 17 8.96 -13.28 10.88
CA VAL A 17 10.18 -14.06 10.60
C VAL A 17 10.49 -15.07 11.71
N ASP A 18 10.18 -14.71 12.96
CA ASP A 18 10.49 -15.53 14.14
C ASP A 18 9.40 -16.59 14.43
N TYR A 19 8.24 -16.50 13.77
CA TYR A 19 7.09 -17.40 13.96
C TYR A 19 6.77 -18.20 12.68
N PRO A 20 7.55 -19.25 12.34
CA PRO A 20 7.36 -20.06 11.13
C PRO A 20 6.01 -20.77 11.06
N GLU A 21 5.36 -21.01 12.19
CA GLU A 21 4.03 -21.61 12.27
C GLU A 21 2.94 -20.72 11.66
N GLU A 22 3.11 -19.40 11.76
CA GLU A 22 2.18 -18.41 11.23
C GLU A 22 2.28 -18.28 9.70
N TRP A 23 3.42 -18.67 9.10
CA TRP A 23 3.68 -18.52 7.66
C TRP A 23 2.63 -19.23 6.79
N LYS A 24 2.02 -20.30 7.29
CA LYS A 24 0.96 -21.01 6.55
C LYS A 24 -0.23 -20.09 6.26
N TYR A 25 -0.55 -19.16 7.16
CA TYR A 25 -1.76 -18.35 7.15
C TYR A 25 -1.52 -16.90 6.73
N THR A 26 -0.37 -16.32 7.09
CA THR A 26 -0.04 -14.91 6.85
C THR A 26 0.81 -14.69 5.62
N ALA A 27 1.63 -15.66 5.20
CA ALA A 27 2.54 -15.52 4.06
C ALA A 27 1.85 -15.78 2.70
N LYS A 28 0.75 -15.09 2.44
CA LYS A 28 -0.04 -15.26 1.21
C LYS A 28 0.63 -14.63 -0.01
N PHE A 29 1.27 -13.47 0.15
CA PHE A 29 1.96 -12.78 -0.93
C PHE A 29 3.21 -13.53 -1.37
N THR A 30 4.00 -14.07 -0.43
CA THR A 30 5.18 -14.89 -0.74
C THR A 30 4.80 -16.13 -1.53
N LYS A 31 3.75 -16.84 -1.11
CA LYS A 31 3.25 -18.02 -1.84
C LYS A 31 2.80 -17.66 -3.25
N TRP A 32 2.14 -16.51 -3.42
CA TRP A 32 1.68 -16.02 -4.71
C TRP A 32 2.84 -15.55 -5.62
N LEU A 33 3.84 -14.84 -5.08
CA LEU A 33 4.99 -14.30 -5.82
C LEU A 33 5.97 -15.39 -6.26
N TYR A 34 6.26 -16.35 -5.39
CA TYR A 34 7.23 -17.41 -5.68
C TYR A 34 6.57 -18.68 -6.21
N ASN A 35 5.23 -18.75 -6.21
CA ASN A 35 4.45 -19.91 -6.61
C ASN A 35 4.85 -21.20 -5.85
N ARG A 36 5.18 -21.06 -4.56
CA ARG A 36 5.63 -22.16 -3.68
C ARG A 36 4.69 -22.28 -2.48
N GLU A 37 4.23 -23.50 -2.17
CA GLU A 37 3.36 -23.74 -1.00
C GLU A 37 4.10 -23.68 0.35
N LYS A 38 5.38 -24.03 0.36
CA LYS A 38 6.24 -24.03 1.55
C LYS A 38 7.32 -22.98 1.43
N ILE A 39 7.44 -22.18 2.48
CA ILE A 39 8.51 -21.20 2.66
C ILE A 39 9.57 -21.92 3.49
N TYR A 40 10.75 -22.09 2.91
CA TYR A 40 11.85 -22.81 3.55
C TYR A 40 12.80 -21.86 4.28
N ASN A 41 12.75 -20.57 3.94
CA ASN A 41 13.67 -19.57 4.46
C ASN A 41 12.91 -18.29 4.80
N SER A 42 13.22 -17.70 5.95
CA SER A 42 12.61 -16.44 6.39
C SER A 42 12.98 -15.26 5.49
N HIS A 43 14.12 -15.33 4.81
CA HIS A 43 14.55 -14.33 3.84
C HIS A 43 13.69 -14.26 2.57
N ASP A 44 12.93 -15.33 2.26
CA ASP A 44 12.03 -15.33 1.10
C ASP A 44 10.70 -14.62 1.40
N ILE A 45 10.45 -14.24 2.66
CA ILE A 45 9.19 -13.61 3.06
C ILE A 45 9.13 -12.19 2.49
N SER A 46 8.12 -11.97 1.65
CA SER A 46 7.80 -10.66 1.11
C SER A 46 7.46 -9.68 2.22
N GLN A 47 7.95 -8.45 2.10
CA GLN A 47 7.59 -7.35 3.00
C GLN A 47 6.08 -7.09 3.05
N LEU A 48 5.33 -7.49 2.02
CA LEU A 48 3.87 -7.41 2.02
C LEU A 48 3.22 -8.36 3.04
N ASP A 49 3.83 -9.51 3.31
CA ASP A 49 3.32 -10.44 4.30
C ASP A 49 3.52 -9.94 5.73
N PHE A 50 4.49 -9.07 5.96
CA PHE A 50 4.63 -8.37 7.24
C PHE A 50 3.39 -7.53 7.54
N PHE A 51 2.84 -6.82 6.55
CA PHE A 51 1.59 -6.07 6.72
C PHE A 51 0.36 -6.97 6.91
N VAL A 52 0.35 -8.17 6.32
CA VAL A 52 -0.72 -9.16 6.54
C VAL A 52 -0.67 -9.69 7.98
N TYR A 53 0.52 -9.96 8.50
CA TYR A 53 0.72 -10.36 9.90
C TYR A 53 0.28 -9.24 10.86
N THR A 54 0.72 -8.00 10.66
CA THR A 54 0.26 -6.89 11.50
C THR A 54 -1.23 -6.61 11.35
N ALA A 55 -1.85 -6.82 10.19
CA ALA A 55 -3.31 -6.72 10.06
C ALA A 55 -4.05 -7.75 10.93
N LYS A 56 -3.47 -8.94 11.16
CA LYS A 56 -4.04 -9.98 12.02
C LYS A 56 -3.86 -9.66 13.51
N PHE A 57 -2.67 -9.25 13.94
CA PHE A 57 -2.33 -9.08 15.37
C PHE A 57 -2.48 -7.63 15.87
N TYR A 58 -2.30 -6.66 14.99
CA TYR A 58 -2.29 -5.22 15.30
C TYR A 58 -3.18 -4.44 14.30
N PRO A 59 -4.49 -4.76 14.24
CA PRO A 59 -5.40 -4.25 13.21
C PRO A 59 -5.52 -2.72 13.23
N VAL A 60 -5.36 -2.08 14.39
CA VAL A 60 -5.49 -0.61 14.53
C VAL A 60 -4.41 0.13 13.75
N TYR A 61 -3.14 -0.28 13.87
CA TYR A 61 -2.03 0.37 13.19
C TYR A 61 -2.09 0.12 11.67
N SER A 62 -2.44 -1.11 11.27
CA SER A 62 -2.72 -1.44 9.87
C SER A 62 -3.88 -0.62 9.30
N ALA A 63 -4.97 -0.43 10.04
CA ALA A 63 -6.10 0.38 9.59
C ALA A 63 -5.73 1.85 9.39
N ILE A 64 -5.00 2.46 10.34
CA ILE A 64 -4.53 3.85 10.23
C ILE A 64 -3.62 4.03 9.00
N MET A 65 -2.74 3.07 8.74
CA MET A 65 -1.87 3.07 7.56
C MET A 65 -2.70 3.03 6.27
N VAL A 66 -3.66 2.11 6.15
CA VAL A 66 -4.51 1.96 4.95
C VAL A 66 -5.39 3.19 4.71
N ILE A 67 -6.01 3.73 5.77
CA ILE A 67 -6.84 4.94 5.67
C ILE A 67 -6.00 6.13 5.22
N SER A 68 -4.80 6.29 5.79
CA SER A 68 -3.88 7.37 5.40
C SER A 68 -3.42 7.24 3.95
N PHE A 69 -3.16 6.00 3.50
CA PHE A 69 -2.78 5.70 2.12
C PHE A 69 -3.90 6.04 1.13
N LEU A 70 -5.13 5.58 1.42
CA LEU A 70 -6.31 5.88 0.62
C LEU A 70 -6.57 7.38 0.52
N HIS A 71 -6.44 8.10 1.64
CA HIS A 71 -6.55 9.56 1.64
C HIS A 71 -5.52 10.18 0.67
N PHE A 72 -4.27 9.72 0.69
CA PHE A 72 -3.23 10.24 -0.20
C PHE A 72 -3.54 9.98 -1.68
N ILE A 73 -4.06 8.79 -2.01
CA ILE A 73 -4.51 8.45 -3.37
C ILE A 73 -5.65 9.38 -3.81
N LEU A 74 -6.68 9.55 -2.99
CA LEU A 74 -7.83 10.40 -3.32
C LEU A 74 -7.40 11.85 -3.56
N VAL A 75 -6.54 12.40 -2.71
CA VAL A 75 -5.99 13.75 -2.88
C VAL A 75 -5.16 13.84 -4.17
N THR A 76 -4.36 12.83 -4.49
CA THR A 76 -3.55 12.81 -5.71
C THR A 76 -4.42 12.78 -6.96
N ILE A 77 -5.43 11.90 -6.99
CA ILE A 77 -6.40 11.82 -8.09
C ILE A 77 -7.15 13.15 -8.26
N TYR A 78 -7.64 13.71 -7.14
CA TYR A 78 -8.35 14.99 -7.15
C TYR A 78 -7.45 16.13 -7.65
N SER A 79 -6.20 16.18 -7.21
CA SER A 79 -5.21 17.17 -7.66
C SER A 79 -4.95 17.06 -9.16
N ILE A 80 -4.71 15.85 -9.68
CA ILE A 80 -4.52 15.62 -11.11
C ILE A 80 -5.77 16.03 -11.90
N TRP A 81 -6.96 15.65 -11.44
CA TRP A 81 -8.21 16.01 -12.09
C TRP A 81 -8.41 17.52 -12.13
N ARG A 82 -8.13 18.22 -11.03
CA ARG A 82 -8.23 19.69 -10.94
C ARG A 82 -7.25 20.39 -11.88
N ILE A 83 -6.01 19.90 -11.97
CA ILE A 83 -5.01 20.43 -12.91
C ILE A 83 -5.45 20.21 -14.36
N ARG A 84 -6.00 19.03 -14.69
CA ARG A 84 -6.51 18.73 -16.03
C ARG A 84 -7.67 19.65 -16.39
N LYS A 85 -8.64 19.84 -15.49
CA LYS A 85 -9.79 20.75 -15.70
C LYS A 85 -9.34 22.19 -15.98
N ALA A 86 -8.41 22.72 -15.18
CA ALA A 86 -7.88 24.07 -15.39
C ALA A 86 -7.18 24.22 -16.76
N ARG A 87 -6.50 23.18 -17.25
CA ARG A 87 -5.91 23.21 -18.60
C ARG A 87 -6.96 23.18 -19.72
N TYR A 88 -8.07 22.44 -19.55
CA TYR A 88 -9.18 22.44 -20.52
C TYR A 88 -9.88 23.81 -20.58
N ASP A 89 -10.17 24.43 -19.43
CA ASP A 89 -10.85 25.75 -19.40
C ASP A 89 -10.02 26.87 -20.06
N VAL A 90 -8.68 26.82 -19.95
CA VAL A 90 -7.79 27.82 -20.57
C VAL A 90 -7.64 27.60 -22.09
N SER A 91 -7.77 26.37 -22.58
CA SER A 91 -7.59 26.06 -24.01
C SER A 91 -8.84 26.27 -24.87
N LEU A 92 -10.04 26.21 -24.28
CA LEU A 92 -11.31 26.54 -24.92
C LEU A 92 -11.38 27.95 -25.56
N PRO A 93 -11.05 29.05 -24.86
CA PRO A 93 -11.14 30.41 -25.43
C PRO A 93 -10.05 30.71 -26.48
N LEU A 94 -8.94 29.96 -26.51
CA LEU A 94 -7.88 30.14 -27.51
C LEU A 94 -8.20 29.46 -28.85
N SER A 95 -8.98 28.37 -28.82
CA SER A 95 -9.46 27.71 -30.04
C SER A 95 -10.52 28.53 -30.76
N ASP A 96 -11.36 29.27 -30.03
CA ASP A 96 -12.47 30.04 -30.58
C ASP A 96 -11.99 31.35 -31.24
N LYS A 97 -10.91 31.95 -30.74
CA LYS A 97 -10.28 33.15 -31.33
C LYS A 97 -9.43 32.89 -32.59
N LYS A 98 -9.27 31.63 -33.01
CA LYS A 98 -8.42 31.23 -34.15
C LYS A 98 -9.20 30.90 -35.42
N LYS A 99 -10.53 31.00 -35.39
CA LYS A 99 -11.42 30.96 -36.57
C LYS A 99 -11.77 32.36 -37.03
#